data_AF-A0A8D8AB27-F1
#
_entry.id   AF-A0A8D8AB27-F1
#
_cell.length_a   1.000
_cell.length_b   1.000
_cell.length_c   1.000
_cell.angle_alpha   90.00
_cell.angle_beta   90.00
_cell.angle_gamma   90.00
#
_symmetry.space_group_name_H-M   'P 1'
#
loop_
_entity.id
_entity.type
_entity.pdbx_description
1 polymer ?
#
loop_
_entity_poly.entity_id
_entity_poly.type
_entity_poly.pdbx_seq_one_letter_code
_entity_poly.pdbx_strand_id
1 'polypeptide(L)'
;MRGQVVTPQGLGIIGIRVSVDRDSRFGFTLTRQGGWFDVLVNGGGAVTLQFQRSPFRPLTRTVFVPWNQIVVLPPVQMQLNDEDDQTRLAIKPMLANPAYSFLSISQYRFLEDNPSPVAICLEHDHALLTPLLWNGMTNGFGSKPGKSVIFAETQIVQESIQIPGSNLHLTYQTSQASGYKSIVRMQLTHDTIPETLTHVHIGVQIEGSLHVKTYEADPNLSYIFAWNKRNVYKQKVYGTAVARISIGYKHSTCKDIIWETQTAKLQGFDVDISDIGGWGLDIHHHYNFHEGILQKGDGTTLHLKEYPRVVKQVMGDGQQRPLSCKDHCNGLSKHARLLTPIALTSGPDGSLYVGDFNLVRRITTNGSVFTVLELETTQVAYQYYLTVSPADGHLYISDPEKHKILRVVQLENVPDPSSNSDVVVGSGQRCIPGDEENCGDGGPAKQARLSHPKGIAIAADKTMYIADGTNIRAVDPRGIIHTLIGHHGHHNHWSPAPCNGALLATRAQLQWPTGLSLNPLDGSLHFIDDRLVLKLTADMKIKVVAGVPLHCNGNDEHNKTTSDDVLGTVVAMAFAPSG
;
A
#
# COMPACT_ATOMS: atom_id res chain seq x y z
N MET A 1 -5.73 0.79 15.73
CA MET A 1 -4.50 -0.03 15.67
C MET A 1 -4.51 -1.04 16.81
N ARG A 2 -3.94 -2.23 16.56
CA ARG A 2 -3.78 -3.32 17.53
C ARG A 2 -2.37 -3.88 17.44
N GLY A 3 -1.77 -4.27 18.55
CA GLY A 3 -0.47 -4.92 18.53
C GLY A 3 -0.19 -5.71 19.80
N GLN A 4 0.92 -6.43 19.79
CA GLN A 4 1.40 -7.20 20.93
C GLN A 4 2.81 -6.75 21.29
N VAL A 5 3.06 -6.51 22.57
CA VAL A 5 4.40 -6.19 23.09
C VAL A 5 4.94 -7.40 23.84
N VAL A 6 6.12 -7.85 23.44
CA VAL A 6 6.71 -9.11 23.92
C VAL A 6 8.16 -8.92 24.37
N THR A 7 8.66 -9.83 25.20
CA THR A 7 10.08 -9.96 25.53
C THR A 7 10.85 -10.59 24.36
N PRO A 8 12.20 -10.63 24.38
CA PRO A 8 12.99 -11.35 23.38
C PRO A 8 12.68 -12.86 23.32
N GLN A 9 12.11 -13.42 24.38
CA GLN A 9 11.64 -14.81 24.43
C GLN A 9 10.19 -14.97 23.90
N GLY A 10 9.54 -13.90 23.44
CA GLY A 10 8.18 -13.93 22.91
C GLY A 10 7.07 -13.88 23.97
N LEU A 11 7.39 -13.64 25.24
CA LEU A 11 6.40 -13.55 26.32
C LEU A 11 5.76 -12.17 26.35
N GLY A 12 4.43 -12.11 26.39
CA GLY A 12 3.69 -10.85 26.41
C GLY A 12 3.90 -10.01 27.67
N ILE A 13 4.28 -8.75 27.52
CA ILE A 13 4.58 -7.84 28.64
C ILE A 13 3.33 -7.04 29.02
N ILE A 14 2.85 -7.18 30.25
CA ILE A 14 1.67 -6.49 30.79
C ILE A 14 2.05 -5.13 31.37
N GLY A 15 1.34 -4.04 31.07
CA GLY A 15 1.55 -2.72 31.69
C GLY A 15 2.56 -1.81 30.97
N ILE A 16 2.88 -2.08 29.70
CA ILE A 16 3.60 -1.13 28.83
C ILE A 16 2.65 0.00 28.46
N ARG A 17 3.08 1.25 28.66
CA ARG A 17 2.35 2.43 28.18
C ARG A 17 2.60 2.59 26.69
N VAL A 18 1.52 2.61 25.91
CA VAL A 18 1.53 2.86 24.47
C VAL A 18 0.79 4.16 24.19
N SER A 19 1.49 5.14 23.61
CA SER A 19 0.94 6.45 23.25
C SER A 19 1.31 6.85 21.83
N VAL A 20 0.54 7.75 21.23
CA VAL A 20 0.90 8.35 19.94
C VAL A 20 1.91 9.47 20.19
N ASP A 21 3.05 9.41 19.50
CA ASP A 21 4.10 10.43 19.55
C ASP A 21 3.61 11.71 18.86
N ARG A 22 3.94 12.87 19.43
CA ARG A 22 3.75 14.24 18.89
C ARG A 22 2.40 14.95 19.07
N ASP A 23 1.41 14.37 19.75
CA ASP A 23 0.18 15.13 20.03
C ASP A 23 -0.51 14.69 21.33
N SER A 24 -0.51 15.59 22.31
CA SER A 24 -1.10 15.39 23.64
C SER A 24 -2.61 15.23 23.62
N ARG A 25 -3.26 15.51 22.49
CA ARG A 25 -4.70 15.27 22.28
C ARG A 25 -5.02 13.78 22.17
N PHE A 26 -4.05 12.94 21.83
CA PHE A 26 -4.27 11.49 21.75
C PHE A 26 -4.07 10.82 23.12
N GLY A 27 -4.98 9.89 23.43
CA GLY A 27 -4.89 9.09 24.65
C GLY A 27 -3.74 8.07 24.62
N PHE A 28 -3.55 7.39 25.74
CA PHE A 28 -2.65 6.24 25.85
C PHE A 28 -3.43 4.98 26.25
N THR A 29 -2.81 3.83 26.03
CA THR A 29 -3.33 2.54 26.48
C THR A 29 -2.24 1.77 27.23
N LEU A 30 -2.65 0.82 28.07
CA LEU A 30 -1.73 -0.08 28.78
C LEU A 30 -1.89 -1.49 28.22
N THR A 31 -0.78 -2.17 27.97
CA THR A 31 -0.83 -3.56 27.51
C THR A 31 -1.46 -4.47 28.56
N ARG A 32 -2.35 -5.36 28.11
CA ARG A 32 -3.09 -6.31 28.94
C ARG A 32 -2.35 -7.64 29.04
N GLN A 33 -2.99 -8.65 29.64
CA GLN A 33 -2.50 -10.03 29.65
C GLN A 33 -2.11 -10.48 28.23
N GLY A 34 -0.94 -11.11 28.12
CA GLY A 34 -0.38 -11.51 26.82
C GLY A 34 0.22 -10.36 26.01
N GLY A 35 0.33 -9.14 26.57
CA GLY A 35 1.01 -8.01 25.94
C GLY A 35 0.20 -7.25 24.89
N TRP A 36 -1.10 -7.53 24.77
CA TRP A 36 -1.96 -6.91 23.76
C TRP A 36 -2.35 -5.48 24.12
N PHE A 37 -2.37 -4.61 23.12
CA PHE A 37 -2.92 -3.27 23.22
C PHE A 37 -3.80 -2.93 22.01
N ASP A 38 -4.76 -2.04 22.24
CA ASP A 38 -5.63 -1.47 21.22
C ASP A 38 -5.66 0.06 21.43
N VAL A 39 -5.47 0.82 20.35
CA VAL A 39 -5.47 2.30 20.36
C VAL A 39 -6.16 2.86 19.12
N LEU A 40 -6.97 3.90 19.29
CA LEU A 40 -7.62 4.64 18.21
C LEU A 40 -6.72 5.78 17.73
N VAL A 41 -6.59 5.90 16.42
CA VAL A 41 -5.72 6.88 15.76
C VAL A 41 -6.41 7.37 14.49
N ASN A 42 -6.01 8.55 14.00
CA ASN A 42 -6.45 9.02 12.69
C ASN A 42 -5.74 8.22 11.60
N GLY A 43 -6.51 7.71 10.62
CA GLY A 43 -5.97 7.06 9.43
C GLY A 43 -5.60 8.07 8.34
N GLY A 44 -4.98 7.59 7.27
CA GLY A 44 -4.57 8.37 6.10
C GLY A 44 -3.09 8.73 6.04
N GLY A 45 -2.35 8.50 7.12
CA GLY A 45 -0.92 8.80 7.22
C GLY A 45 -0.20 7.79 8.11
N ALA A 46 1.08 8.06 8.36
CA ALA A 46 1.87 7.27 9.28
C ALA A 46 1.70 7.78 10.72
N VAL A 47 1.52 6.85 11.65
CA VAL A 47 1.38 7.12 13.07
C VAL A 47 2.59 6.56 13.79
N THR A 48 3.24 7.40 14.60
CA THR A 48 4.37 6.99 15.44
C THR A 48 3.85 6.63 16.83
N LEU A 49 4.05 5.39 17.24
CA LEU A 49 3.72 4.89 18.58
C LEU A 49 4.97 4.91 19.45
N GLN A 50 4.81 5.30 20.71
CA GLN A 50 5.83 5.28 21.74
C GLN A 50 5.49 4.22 22.80
N PHE A 51 6.46 3.37 23.13
CA PHE A 51 6.36 2.30 24.11
C PHE A 51 7.25 2.62 25.29
N GLN A 52 6.67 2.75 26.48
CA GLN A 52 7.41 3.13 27.69
C GLN A 52 7.01 2.27 28.88
N ARG A 53 8.02 1.73 29.57
CA ARG A 53 7.90 1.19 30.93
C ARG A 53 9.28 0.87 31.49
N SER A 54 9.58 1.31 32.70
CA SER A 54 10.76 0.81 33.44
C SER A 54 10.59 -0.69 33.75
N PRO A 55 11.63 -1.55 33.62
CA PRO A 55 13.05 -1.25 33.31
C PRO A 55 13.42 -1.39 31.81
N PHE A 56 12.46 -1.30 30.90
CA PHE A 56 12.71 -1.45 29.46
C PHE A 56 13.11 -0.13 28.79
N ARG A 57 13.95 -0.21 27.76
CA ARG A 57 14.33 0.94 26.94
C ARG A 57 13.11 1.50 26.20
N PRO A 58 12.86 2.82 26.25
CA PRO A 58 11.81 3.43 25.44
C PRO A 58 12.02 3.12 23.96
N LEU A 59 10.95 2.75 23.26
CA LEU A 59 11.00 2.40 21.85
C LEU A 59 9.92 3.18 21.09
N THR A 60 10.22 3.60 19.87
CA THR A 60 9.24 4.18 18.95
C THR A 60 9.07 3.31 17.70
N ARG A 61 7.85 3.26 17.16
CA ARG A 61 7.55 2.56 15.91
C ARG A 61 6.60 3.40 15.07
N THR A 62 6.97 3.67 13.83
CA THR A 62 6.13 4.37 12.87
C THR A 62 5.49 3.38 11.91
N VAL A 63 4.17 3.49 11.72
CA VAL A 63 3.39 2.56 10.89
C VAL A 63 2.40 3.34 10.05
N PHE A 64 2.28 3.00 8.76
CA PHE A 64 1.24 3.55 7.90
C PHE A 64 -0.14 3.03 8.30
N VAL A 65 -1.10 3.94 8.51
CA VAL A 65 -2.46 3.59 8.91
C VAL A 65 -3.42 3.98 7.79
N PRO A 66 -3.96 3.03 7.01
CA PRO A 66 -4.99 3.32 6.02
C PRO A 66 -6.26 3.93 6.65
N TRP A 67 -7.03 4.62 5.81
CA TRP A 67 -8.31 5.21 6.18
C TRP A 67 -9.31 4.13 6.60
N ASN A 68 -9.93 4.30 7.78
CA ASN A 68 -11.05 3.49 8.27
C ASN A 68 -10.80 1.97 8.30
N GLN A 69 -9.61 1.54 8.73
CA GLN A 69 -9.26 0.11 8.82
C GLN A 69 -8.61 -0.26 10.16
N ILE A 70 -8.76 -1.53 10.54
CA ILE A 70 -8.08 -2.11 11.71
C ILE A 70 -6.70 -2.62 11.29
N VAL A 71 -5.67 -1.83 11.60
CA VAL A 71 -4.26 -2.21 11.39
C VAL A 71 -3.74 -3.04 12.57
N VAL A 72 -3.12 -4.18 12.26
CA VAL A 72 -2.42 -5.02 13.23
C VAL A 72 -0.92 -4.89 13.04
N LEU A 73 -0.20 -4.56 14.11
CA LEU A 73 1.24 -4.37 14.08
C LEU A 73 1.98 -5.70 14.27
N PRO A 74 3.18 -5.86 13.68
CA PRO A 74 4.11 -6.91 14.09
C PRO A 74 4.37 -6.87 15.60
N PRO A 75 4.66 -8.02 16.24
CA PRO A 75 5.04 -8.06 17.64
C PRO A 75 6.21 -7.12 17.95
N VAL A 76 6.03 -6.22 18.91
CA VAL A 76 7.02 -5.25 19.33
C VAL A 76 7.87 -5.87 20.44
N GLN A 77 9.13 -6.15 20.15
CA GLN A 77 10.07 -6.68 21.13
C GLN A 77 10.68 -5.55 21.97
N MET A 78 10.58 -5.65 23.30
CA MET A 78 11.24 -4.72 24.23
C MET A 78 12.47 -5.34 24.87
N GLN A 79 13.49 -4.51 25.09
CA GLN A 79 14.78 -4.90 25.69
C GLN A 79 14.96 -4.19 27.04
N LEU A 80 15.67 -4.84 27.96
CA LEU A 80 16.01 -4.29 29.27
C LEU A 80 17.10 -3.21 29.14
N ASN A 81 17.14 -2.26 30.08
CA ASN A 81 18.13 -1.19 30.08
C ASN A 81 19.58 -1.69 30.26
N ASP A 82 19.78 -2.79 31.01
CA ASP A 82 21.07 -3.20 31.58
C ASP A 82 21.82 -4.32 30.82
N GLU A 83 21.42 -4.67 29.59
CA GLU A 83 22.23 -5.59 28.77
C GLU A 83 23.45 -4.84 28.20
N ASP A 84 24.63 -5.11 28.76
CA ASP A 84 25.93 -4.67 28.24
C ASP A 84 26.12 -5.16 26.79
N ASP A 85 26.81 -4.34 25.98
CA ASP A 85 27.08 -4.60 24.55
C ASP A 85 27.82 -5.93 24.28
N GLN A 86 28.40 -6.58 25.31
CA GLN A 86 29.06 -7.88 25.20
C GLN A 86 28.09 -9.08 25.22
N THR A 87 26.89 -8.94 25.80
CA THR A 87 25.83 -9.97 25.77
C THR A 87 25.08 -10.04 24.43
N ARG A 88 25.34 -9.09 23.52
CA ARG A 88 24.77 -9.03 22.16
C ARG A 88 24.98 -10.31 21.33
N LEU A 89 26.04 -11.08 21.63
CA LEU A 89 26.45 -12.24 20.83
C LEU A 89 25.90 -13.59 21.34
N ALA A 90 25.35 -13.66 22.55
CA ALA A 90 24.97 -14.92 23.20
C ALA A 90 23.46 -15.20 23.20
N ILE A 91 22.61 -14.19 23.02
CA ILE A 91 21.16 -14.37 22.94
C ILE A 91 20.77 -14.32 21.47
N LYS A 92 20.68 -15.48 20.81
CA LYS A 92 19.89 -15.58 19.58
C LYS A 92 18.47 -15.14 19.96
N PRO A 93 17.95 -14.00 19.46
CA PRO A 93 16.54 -13.69 19.69
C PRO A 93 15.76 -14.89 19.16
N MET A 94 14.98 -15.56 20.01
CA MET A 94 14.02 -16.51 19.49
C MET A 94 13.15 -15.68 18.57
N LEU A 95 13.20 -15.99 17.27
CA LEU A 95 12.45 -15.25 16.28
C LEU A 95 11.01 -15.19 16.79
N ALA A 96 10.48 -13.99 16.95
CA ALA A 96 9.05 -13.78 16.88
C ALA A 96 8.56 -14.67 15.72
N ASN A 97 7.58 -15.55 15.98
CA ASN A 97 7.18 -16.60 15.04
C ASN A 97 7.29 -16.04 13.61
N PRO A 98 8.22 -16.55 12.78
CA PRO A 98 8.64 -15.88 11.55
C PRO A 98 7.46 -15.68 10.60
N ALA A 99 6.40 -16.46 10.79
CA ALA A 99 5.16 -16.35 10.06
C ALA A 99 4.31 -15.11 10.42
N TYR A 100 4.73 -14.24 11.37
CA TYR A 100 4.19 -12.88 11.55
C TYR A 100 5.01 -11.80 10.83
N SER A 101 6.14 -12.16 10.19
CA SER A 101 6.97 -11.18 9.48
C SER A 101 6.26 -10.54 8.27
N PHE A 102 5.18 -11.15 7.76
CA PHE A 102 4.34 -10.59 6.68
C PHE A 102 3.64 -9.27 7.04
N LEU A 103 3.52 -8.97 8.35
CA LEU A 103 2.98 -7.70 8.83
C LEU A 103 4.01 -6.56 8.70
N SER A 104 5.28 -6.89 8.49
CA SER A 104 6.32 -5.89 8.24
C SER A 104 6.18 -5.32 6.83
N ILE A 105 6.53 -4.04 6.71
CA ILE A 105 6.64 -3.35 5.42
C ILE A 105 8.03 -3.65 4.85
N SER A 106 8.14 -3.72 3.53
CA SER A 106 9.42 -3.85 2.82
C SER A 106 10.33 -2.68 3.19
N GLN A 107 11.44 -2.96 3.87
CA GLN A 107 12.48 -1.98 4.17
C GLN A 107 13.71 -2.32 3.32
N TYR A 108 13.99 -1.49 2.31
CA TYR A 108 15.22 -1.62 1.55
C TYR A 108 16.37 -1.10 2.42
N ARG A 109 17.27 -1.98 2.84
CA ARG A 109 18.44 -1.60 3.64
C ARG A 109 19.53 -1.07 2.72
N PHE A 110 20.08 0.09 3.08
CA PHE A 110 21.23 0.71 2.43
C PHE A 110 22.50 -0.05 2.80
N LEU A 111 23.47 -0.10 1.89
CA LEU A 111 24.61 -1.02 1.90
C LEU A 111 25.61 -0.85 3.07
N GLU A 112 25.42 0.12 3.98
CA GLU A 112 26.44 0.48 4.98
C GLU A 112 26.16 0.09 6.45
N ASP A 113 24.98 -0.43 6.81
CA ASP A 113 24.70 -0.81 8.22
C ASP A 113 25.28 -2.19 8.65
N ASN A 114 25.92 -2.93 7.73
CA ASN A 114 26.84 -4.06 7.94
C ASN A 114 27.12 -4.71 6.57
N PRO A 115 28.33 -5.21 6.28
CA PRO A 115 28.64 -5.94 5.05
C PRO A 115 28.03 -7.35 5.03
N SER A 116 26.98 -7.62 5.81
CA SER A 116 26.09 -8.71 5.44
C SER A 116 25.40 -8.22 4.16
N PRO A 117 25.63 -8.82 3.00
CA PRO A 117 24.95 -8.42 1.79
C PRO A 117 23.47 -8.37 2.12
N VAL A 118 22.75 -7.39 1.57
CA VAL A 118 21.31 -7.55 1.32
C VAL A 118 21.08 -9.03 1.05
N ALA A 119 20.20 -9.71 1.77
CA ALA A 119 19.95 -11.12 1.54
C ALA A 119 19.19 -11.27 0.20
N ILE A 120 19.82 -10.83 -0.89
CA ILE A 120 19.47 -11.06 -2.27
C ILE A 120 19.37 -12.57 -2.36
N CYS A 121 18.15 -13.04 -2.41
CA CYS A 121 17.89 -14.46 -2.51
C CYS A 121 17.97 -14.82 -3.98
N LEU A 122 19.17 -15.09 -4.47
CA LEU A 122 19.40 -15.42 -5.88
C LEU A 122 18.57 -16.64 -6.33
N GLU A 123 18.31 -17.57 -5.42
CA GLU A 123 17.53 -18.80 -5.63
C GLU A 123 16.02 -18.58 -5.76
N HIS A 124 15.50 -17.41 -5.36
CA HIS A 124 14.07 -17.16 -5.42
C HIS A 124 13.63 -16.76 -6.83
N ASP A 125 12.80 -17.61 -7.42
CA ASP A 125 12.20 -17.40 -8.74
C ASP A 125 10.79 -16.82 -8.61
N HIS A 126 10.68 -15.52 -8.93
CA HIS A 126 9.41 -14.77 -8.91
C HIS A 126 8.46 -15.10 -10.09
N ALA A 127 8.87 -15.90 -11.07
CA ALA A 127 7.97 -16.39 -12.12
C ALA A 127 7.31 -17.70 -11.65
N LEU A 128 8.12 -18.64 -11.15
CA LEU A 128 7.65 -19.94 -10.71
C LEU A 128 6.79 -19.85 -9.43
N LEU A 129 7.20 -19.02 -8.48
CA LEU A 129 6.54 -18.84 -7.17
C LEU A 129 5.52 -17.70 -7.21
N THR A 130 4.51 -17.84 -8.06
CA THR A 130 3.41 -16.87 -8.19
C THR A 130 2.11 -17.46 -7.63
N PRO A 131 1.61 -16.95 -6.49
CA PRO A 131 0.40 -17.50 -5.91
C PRO A 131 -0.86 -17.04 -6.66
N LEU A 132 -1.83 -17.95 -6.77
CA LEU A 132 -3.12 -17.70 -7.41
C LEU A 132 -4.23 -17.71 -6.35
N LEU A 133 -5.07 -16.67 -6.38
CA LEU A 133 -6.20 -16.49 -5.47
C LEU A 133 -7.52 -16.57 -6.23
N TRP A 134 -8.46 -17.35 -5.69
CA TRP A 134 -9.85 -17.40 -6.17
C TRP A 134 -10.83 -17.16 -5.03
N ASN A 135 -11.76 -16.23 -5.23
CA ASN A 135 -12.89 -16.01 -4.34
C ASN A 135 -14.21 -16.25 -5.08
N GLY A 136 -15.17 -16.85 -4.39
CA GLY A 136 -16.52 -17.09 -4.92
C GLY A 136 -17.45 -15.95 -4.53
N MET A 137 -17.16 -14.70 -4.89
CA MET A 137 -18.11 -13.60 -4.65
C MET A 137 -19.32 -13.74 -5.58
N THR A 138 -20.50 -13.56 -5.02
CA THR A 138 -21.77 -13.81 -5.70
C THR A 138 -22.50 -12.49 -5.90
N ASN A 139 -22.82 -12.13 -7.14
CA ASN A 139 -23.62 -10.96 -7.45
C ASN A 139 -24.92 -11.35 -8.15
N GLY A 140 -26.03 -10.73 -7.74
CA GLY A 140 -27.19 -10.55 -8.61
C GLY A 140 -28.10 -11.76 -8.82
N PHE A 141 -27.99 -12.83 -8.03
CA PHE A 141 -28.94 -13.93 -8.13
C PHE A 141 -30.25 -13.60 -7.43
N GLY A 142 -31.21 -13.09 -8.21
CA GLY A 142 -32.57 -12.86 -7.77
C GLY A 142 -33.45 -14.05 -7.99
N SER A 143 -34.16 -14.43 -6.94
CA SER A 143 -35.18 -15.44 -7.05
C SER A 143 -36.53 -14.85 -7.44
N LYS A 144 -37.39 -15.75 -7.91
CA LYS A 144 -38.81 -15.47 -8.07
C LYS A 144 -39.52 -15.87 -6.77
N PRO A 145 -40.23 -14.93 -6.10
CA PRO A 145 -41.08 -15.25 -4.96
C PRO A 145 -42.01 -16.42 -5.30
N GLY A 146 -42.21 -17.35 -4.35
CA GLY A 146 -43.07 -18.52 -4.52
C GLY A 146 -42.39 -19.77 -5.13
N LYS A 147 -41.06 -19.77 -5.32
CA LYS A 147 -40.31 -20.97 -5.71
C LYS A 147 -39.10 -21.21 -4.80
N SER A 148 -38.90 -22.48 -4.45
CA SER A 148 -37.66 -22.97 -3.83
C SER A 148 -36.62 -23.21 -4.91
N VAL A 149 -35.40 -22.68 -4.73
CA VAL A 149 -34.33 -22.69 -5.73
C VAL A 149 -33.02 -23.11 -5.08
N ILE A 150 -32.26 -23.95 -5.78
CA ILE A 150 -30.88 -24.27 -5.42
C ILE A 150 -29.96 -23.56 -6.42
N PHE A 151 -29.05 -22.75 -5.91
CA PHE A 151 -27.99 -22.12 -6.70
C PHE A 151 -26.76 -23.03 -6.64
N ALA A 152 -26.43 -23.69 -7.75
CA ALA A 152 -25.39 -24.72 -7.78
C ALA A 152 -23.98 -24.13 -7.60
N GLU A 153 -23.74 -22.97 -8.22
CA GLU A 153 -22.45 -22.28 -8.24
C GLU A 153 -22.07 -21.78 -6.85
N THR A 154 -23.06 -21.28 -6.11
CA THR A 154 -22.87 -20.66 -4.79
C THR A 154 -23.23 -21.63 -3.65
N GLN A 155 -23.82 -22.78 -3.97
CA GLN A 155 -24.32 -23.76 -3.01
C GLN A 155 -25.31 -23.14 -2.01
N ILE A 156 -26.11 -22.18 -2.49
CA ILE A 156 -27.15 -21.51 -1.70
C ILE A 156 -28.49 -22.20 -1.94
N VAL A 157 -29.22 -22.48 -0.86
CA VAL A 157 -30.62 -22.90 -0.92
C VAL A 157 -31.48 -21.70 -0.59
N GLN A 158 -32.46 -21.44 -1.45
CA GLN A 158 -33.50 -20.47 -1.21
C GLN A 158 -34.86 -21.15 -1.07
N GLU A 159 -35.58 -20.75 -0.02
CA GLU A 159 -36.95 -21.17 0.24
C GLU A 159 -37.91 -19.97 0.21
N SER A 160 -39.17 -20.22 -0.16
CA SER A 160 -40.21 -19.21 -0.20
C SER A 160 -41.56 -19.78 0.22
N ILE A 161 -42.19 -19.16 1.22
CA ILE A 161 -43.49 -19.59 1.78
C ILE A 161 -44.48 -18.43 1.63
N GLN A 162 -45.59 -18.66 0.94
CA GLN A 162 -46.65 -17.65 0.84
C GLN A 162 -47.43 -17.54 2.16
N ILE A 163 -47.68 -16.31 2.60
CA ILE A 163 -48.52 -16.05 3.78
C ILE A 163 -50.00 -16.07 3.35
N PRO A 164 -50.82 -17.01 3.86
CA PRO A 164 -52.23 -17.09 3.50
C PRO A 164 -52.99 -15.79 3.78
N GLY A 165 -53.85 -15.37 2.86
CA GLY A 165 -54.58 -14.10 2.95
C GLY A 165 -53.79 -12.88 2.47
N SER A 166 -52.59 -13.06 1.92
CA SER A 166 -51.80 -11.99 1.31
C SER A 166 -51.04 -12.47 0.06
N ASN A 167 -50.51 -11.52 -0.70
CA ASN A 167 -49.56 -11.79 -1.79
C ASN A 167 -48.09 -11.79 -1.30
N LEU A 168 -47.87 -11.73 0.01
CA LEU A 168 -46.54 -11.66 0.61
C LEU A 168 -45.95 -13.05 0.74
N HIS A 169 -44.64 -13.12 0.53
CA HIS A 169 -43.87 -14.33 0.74
C HIS A 169 -42.83 -14.12 1.83
N LEU A 170 -42.72 -15.08 2.74
CA LEU A 170 -41.54 -15.28 3.56
C LEU A 170 -40.45 -15.88 2.69
N THR A 171 -39.25 -15.30 2.73
CA THR A 171 -38.09 -15.74 1.96
C THR A 171 -36.96 -16.13 2.91
N TYR A 172 -36.29 -17.24 2.63
CA TYR A 172 -35.11 -17.69 3.37
C TYR A 172 -33.99 -18.01 2.40
N GLN A 173 -32.78 -17.58 2.71
CA GLN A 173 -31.57 -17.93 1.96
C GLN A 173 -30.47 -18.41 2.91
N THR A 174 -29.82 -19.51 2.56
CA THR A 174 -28.74 -20.05 3.39
C THR A 174 -27.50 -19.15 3.46
N SER A 175 -27.31 -18.23 2.51
CA SER A 175 -26.23 -17.22 2.54
C SER A 175 -26.27 -16.31 3.76
N GLN A 176 -27.48 -16.06 4.28
CA GLN A 176 -27.74 -15.22 5.46
C GLN A 176 -27.49 -15.99 6.76
N ALA A 177 -27.45 -17.33 6.70
CA ALA A 177 -27.19 -18.15 7.87
C ALA A 177 -25.75 -17.98 8.36
N SER A 178 -25.56 -17.95 9.68
CA SER A 178 -24.24 -17.80 10.31
C SER A 178 -23.24 -18.92 9.98
N GLY A 179 -23.73 -20.09 9.54
CA GLY A 179 -22.90 -21.21 9.08
C GLY A 179 -22.28 -20.99 7.70
N TYR A 180 -22.84 -20.09 6.88
CA TYR A 180 -22.34 -19.81 5.55
C TYR A 180 -21.12 -18.87 5.61
N LYS A 181 -19.94 -19.48 5.56
CA LYS A 181 -18.65 -18.80 5.66
C LYS A 181 -18.20 -18.27 4.31
N SER A 182 -17.43 -17.19 4.35
CA SER A 182 -16.79 -16.62 3.17
C SER A 182 -15.43 -17.26 2.97
N ILE A 183 -15.15 -17.76 1.77
CA ILE A 183 -13.94 -18.54 1.48
C ILE A 183 -13.04 -17.87 0.44
N VAL A 184 -11.73 -18.05 0.62
CA VAL A 184 -10.71 -17.79 -0.42
C VAL A 184 -9.92 -19.06 -0.61
N ARG A 185 -9.83 -19.53 -1.85
CA ARG A 185 -8.95 -20.63 -2.25
C ARG A 185 -7.64 -20.04 -2.76
N MET A 186 -6.53 -20.62 -2.31
CA MET A 186 -5.19 -20.15 -2.61
C MET A 186 -4.39 -21.34 -3.15
N GLN A 187 -3.84 -21.21 -4.35
CA GLN A 187 -2.78 -22.10 -4.82
C GLN A 187 -1.44 -21.45 -4.48
N LEU A 188 -0.65 -22.16 -3.68
CA LEU A 188 0.58 -21.65 -3.07
C LEU A 188 1.82 -22.02 -3.89
N THR A 189 1.81 -23.21 -4.47
CA THR A 189 2.87 -23.73 -5.35
C THR A 189 2.27 -24.38 -6.59
N HIS A 190 3.06 -24.39 -7.66
CA HIS A 190 2.75 -25.08 -8.91
C HIS A 190 3.23 -26.54 -8.86
N ASP A 191 3.12 -27.23 -9.99
CA ASP A 191 3.60 -28.60 -10.18
C ASP A 191 5.12 -28.74 -10.02
N THR A 192 5.84 -27.68 -10.34
CA THR A 192 7.30 -27.56 -10.23
C THR A 192 7.65 -26.55 -9.13
N ILE A 193 8.60 -26.91 -8.28
CA ILE A 193 9.10 -26.06 -7.18
C ILE A 193 10.63 -26.06 -7.16
N PRO A 194 11.28 -24.97 -6.72
CA PRO A 194 12.73 -24.95 -6.55
C PRO A 194 13.17 -25.96 -5.48
N GLU A 195 14.25 -26.69 -5.71
CA GLU A 195 14.80 -27.67 -4.75
C GLU A 195 15.26 -27.01 -3.44
N THR A 196 15.58 -25.72 -3.48
CA THR A 196 16.00 -24.94 -2.31
C THR A 196 14.83 -24.52 -1.43
N LEU A 197 13.58 -24.64 -1.90
CA LEU A 197 12.38 -24.25 -1.15
C LEU A 197 12.13 -25.27 -0.03
N THR A 198 12.05 -24.80 1.21
CA THR A 198 11.87 -25.66 2.39
C THR A 198 10.48 -25.53 3.00
N HIS A 199 9.95 -24.30 3.08
CA HIS A 199 8.68 -24.01 3.73
C HIS A 199 7.91 -22.94 2.97
N VAL A 200 6.59 -23.05 3.03
CA VAL A 200 5.64 -22.05 2.54
C VAL A 200 4.82 -21.53 3.72
N HIS A 201 4.86 -20.22 3.92
CA HIS A 201 4.16 -19.53 4.99
C HIS A 201 2.94 -18.79 4.43
N ILE A 202 1.87 -18.74 5.21
CA ILE A 202 0.63 -18.04 4.85
C ILE A 202 0.28 -17.10 6.00
N GLY A 203 0.08 -15.83 5.67
CA GLY A 203 -0.45 -14.81 6.57
C GLY A 203 -1.73 -14.24 5.97
N VAL A 204 -2.85 -14.33 6.68
CA VAL A 204 -4.11 -13.68 6.31
C VAL A 204 -4.50 -12.68 7.39
N GLN A 205 -4.71 -11.44 6.99
CA GLN A 205 -5.23 -10.38 7.85
C GLN A 205 -6.60 -9.93 7.33
N ILE A 206 -7.61 -10.01 8.19
CA ILE A 206 -8.97 -9.53 7.90
C ILE A 206 -9.61 -8.97 9.17
N GLU A 207 -10.09 -7.74 9.13
CA GLU A 207 -10.86 -7.12 10.23
C GLU A 207 -10.18 -7.23 11.61
N GLY A 208 -8.85 -7.01 11.62
CA GLY A 208 -7.99 -7.11 12.80
C GLY A 208 -7.64 -8.53 13.24
N SER A 209 -8.22 -9.55 12.63
CA SER A 209 -7.89 -10.96 12.88
C SER A 209 -6.69 -11.39 12.05
N LEU A 210 -5.79 -12.14 12.66
CA LEU A 210 -4.61 -12.71 12.02
C LEU A 210 -4.74 -14.23 11.96
N HIS A 211 -4.54 -14.79 10.78
CA HIS A 211 -4.42 -16.22 10.57
C HIS A 211 -3.06 -16.53 9.98
N VAL A 212 -2.35 -17.48 10.60
CA VAL A 212 -0.99 -17.83 10.19
C VAL A 212 -0.88 -19.34 10.08
N LYS A 213 -0.36 -19.81 8.95
CA LYS A 213 -0.11 -21.22 8.66
C LYS A 213 1.27 -21.39 8.04
N THR A 214 1.84 -22.58 8.22
CA THR A 214 3.14 -22.94 7.64
C THR A 214 3.05 -24.39 7.18
N TYR A 215 3.56 -24.62 5.98
CA TYR A 215 3.61 -25.91 5.32
C TYR A 215 5.06 -26.20 4.92
N GLU A 216 5.41 -27.49 4.85
CA GLU A 216 6.63 -27.92 4.16
C GLU A 216 6.43 -27.77 2.65
N ALA A 217 7.53 -27.56 1.92
CA ALA A 217 7.48 -27.37 0.49
C ALA A 217 7.05 -28.67 -0.23
N ASP A 218 5.97 -28.57 -1.02
CA ASP A 218 5.40 -29.67 -1.80
C ASP A 218 4.79 -29.08 -3.08
N PRO A 219 4.89 -29.74 -4.26
CA PRO A 219 4.16 -29.32 -5.46
C PRO A 219 2.64 -29.32 -5.27
N ASN A 220 1.96 -28.42 -6.00
CA ASN A 220 0.50 -28.26 -6.02
C ASN A 220 -0.14 -28.00 -4.64
N LEU A 221 0.59 -27.34 -3.74
CA LEU A 221 0.10 -27.01 -2.42
C LEU A 221 -1.04 -25.99 -2.52
N SER A 222 -2.18 -26.31 -1.90
CA SER A 222 -3.35 -25.45 -1.87
C SER A 222 -3.88 -25.26 -0.45
N TYR A 223 -4.49 -24.10 -0.22
CA TYR A 223 -5.05 -23.73 1.07
C TYR A 223 -6.39 -23.01 0.92
N ILE A 224 -7.34 -23.35 1.78
CA ILE A 224 -8.67 -22.72 1.82
C ILE A 224 -8.80 -21.96 3.14
N PHE A 225 -8.88 -20.64 3.03
CA PHE A 225 -9.20 -19.78 4.15
C PHE A 225 -10.72 -19.63 4.26
N ALA A 226 -11.29 -19.89 5.44
CA ALA A 226 -12.72 -19.73 5.71
C ALA A 226 -12.95 -18.71 6.84
N TRP A 227 -13.59 -17.59 6.50
CA TRP A 227 -13.90 -16.52 7.43
C TRP A 227 -15.34 -16.60 7.94
N ASN A 228 -15.50 -16.41 9.25
CA ASN A 228 -16.78 -16.44 9.95
C ASN A 228 -17.52 -15.08 9.95
N LYS A 229 -17.11 -14.14 9.08
CA LYS A 229 -17.72 -12.82 8.92
C LYS A 229 -17.67 -11.94 10.19
N ARG A 230 -16.76 -12.23 11.12
CA ARG A 230 -16.58 -11.48 12.38
C ARG A 230 -15.20 -10.84 12.47
N ASN A 231 -15.14 -9.69 13.15
CA ASN A 231 -13.89 -9.00 13.45
C ASN A 231 -13.18 -9.64 14.67
N VAL A 232 -11.98 -9.13 14.99
CA VAL A 232 -11.17 -9.60 16.14
C VAL A 232 -11.89 -9.48 17.50
N TYR A 233 -12.88 -8.57 17.61
CA TYR A 233 -13.70 -8.38 18.81
C TYR A 233 -14.98 -9.24 18.80
N LYS A 234 -15.08 -10.21 17.88
CA LYS A 234 -16.22 -11.12 17.69
C LYS A 234 -17.51 -10.40 17.26
N GLN A 235 -17.44 -9.16 16.78
CA GLN A 235 -18.60 -8.45 16.24
C GLN A 235 -18.86 -8.85 14.79
N LYS A 236 -20.13 -8.82 14.36
CA LYS A 236 -20.52 -9.07 12.96
C LYS A 236 -19.96 -7.96 12.08
N VAL A 237 -19.35 -8.32 10.95
CA VAL A 237 -18.90 -7.38 9.92
C VAL A 237 -19.88 -7.46 8.76
N TYR A 238 -20.53 -6.36 8.44
CA TYR A 238 -21.55 -6.29 7.40
C TYR A 238 -20.94 -5.86 6.06
N GLY A 239 -21.56 -6.29 4.95
CA GLY A 239 -21.18 -5.86 3.61
C GLY A 239 -19.99 -6.60 3.01
N THR A 240 -18.92 -5.91 2.61
CA THR A 240 -17.73 -6.53 2.01
C THR A 240 -16.48 -6.14 2.78
N ALA A 241 -15.67 -7.12 3.17
CA ALA A 241 -14.39 -6.91 3.83
C ALA A 241 -13.24 -7.23 2.87
N VAL A 242 -12.11 -6.54 3.01
CA VAL A 242 -10.89 -6.82 2.24
C VAL A 242 -9.92 -7.60 3.12
N ALA A 243 -9.57 -8.81 2.70
CA ALA A 243 -8.51 -9.61 3.31
C ALA A 243 -7.18 -9.29 2.64
N ARG A 244 -6.15 -8.97 3.43
CA ARG A 244 -4.75 -8.94 3.00
C ARG A 244 -4.18 -10.34 3.17
N ILE A 245 -3.71 -10.92 2.09
CA ILE A 245 -3.16 -12.28 2.04
C ILE A 245 -1.70 -12.16 1.61
N SER A 246 -0.80 -12.65 2.44
CA SER A 246 0.63 -12.67 2.19
C SER A 246 1.11 -14.12 2.18
N ILE A 247 1.79 -14.52 1.11
CA ILE A 247 2.34 -15.86 0.94
C ILE A 247 3.86 -15.73 0.91
N GLY A 248 4.52 -16.47 1.80
CA GLY A 248 5.94 -16.34 2.08
C GLY A 248 6.71 -17.60 1.68
N TYR A 249 7.77 -17.44 0.91
CA TYR A 249 8.62 -18.54 0.45
C TYR A 249 9.94 -18.53 1.21
N LYS A 250 10.27 -19.65 1.86
CA LYS A 250 11.50 -19.81 2.64
C LYS A 250 12.43 -20.83 2.00
N HIS A 251 13.58 -20.35 1.56
CA HIS A 251 14.64 -21.19 1.00
C HIS A 251 15.67 -21.60 2.06
N SER A 252 16.38 -22.70 1.82
CA SER A 252 17.45 -23.19 2.71
C SER A 252 18.66 -22.25 2.76
N THR A 253 18.92 -21.54 1.66
CA THR A 253 20.06 -20.64 1.46
C THR A 253 19.78 -19.20 1.86
N CYS A 254 18.51 -18.81 1.96
CA CYS A 254 18.10 -17.43 2.22
C CYS A 254 17.72 -17.25 3.70
N LYS A 255 18.20 -16.16 4.29
CA LYS A 255 17.96 -15.86 5.72
C LYS A 255 16.52 -15.41 5.99
N ASP A 256 15.98 -14.61 5.08
CA ASP A 256 14.67 -13.98 5.20
C ASP A 256 13.62 -14.67 4.33
N ILE A 257 12.36 -14.56 4.74
CA ILE A 257 11.21 -15.08 3.99
C ILE A 257 10.79 -14.02 2.97
N ILE A 258 10.60 -14.44 1.71
CA ILE A 258 10.15 -13.55 0.64
C ILE A 258 8.65 -13.61 0.56
N TRP A 259 8.01 -12.47 0.85
CA TRP A 259 6.55 -12.36 0.90
C TRP A 259 6.01 -11.72 -0.38
N GLU A 260 5.02 -12.38 -0.98
CA GLU A 260 4.15 -11.79 -1.99
C GLU A 260 2.79 -11.50 -1.35
N THR A 261 2.33 -10.25 -1.47
CA THR A 261 1.08 -9.80 -0.83
C THR A 261 0.05 -9.45 -1.89
N GLN A 262 -1.16 -9.96 -1.72
CA GLN A 262 -2.32 -9.69 -2.55
C GLN A 262 -3.55 -9.40 -1.66
N THR A 263 -4.59 -8.83 -2.24
CA THR A 263 -5.87 -8.62 -1.54
C THR A 263 -6.98 -9.44 -2.16
N ALA A 264 -7.89 -9.92 -1.30
CA ALA A 264 -9.12 -10.59 -1.72
C ALA A 264 -10.31 -9.96 -1.03
N LYS A 265 -11.35 -9.63 -1.79
CA LYS A 265 -12.62 -9.20 -1.23
C LYS A 265 -13.44 -10.42 -0.78
N LEU A 266 -14.00 -10.33 0.41
CA LEU A 266 -14.83 -11.36 1.04
C LEU A 266 -16.16 -10.76 1.50
N GLN A 267 -17.25 -11.47 1.26
CA GLN A 267 -18.58 -11.06 1.72
C GLN A 267 -18.67 -11.16 3.25
N GLY A 268 -19.26 -10.18 3.90
CA GLY A 268 -19.59 -10.15 5.31
C GLY A 268 -20.98 -10.74 5.60
N PHE A 269 -21.55 -10.36 6.75
CA PHE A 269 -22.94 -10.62 7.09
C PHE A 269 -23.88 -9.76 6.25
N ASP A 270 -25.02 -10.35 5.89
CA ASP A 270 -26.18 -9.60 5.48
C ASP A 270 -26.92 -9.04 6.70
N VAL A 271 -27.73 -8.00 6.51
CA VAL A 271 -28.53 -7.42 7.59
C VAL A 271 -29.83 -8.19 7.67
N ASP A 272 -30.22 -8.57 8.88
CA ASP A 272 -31.52 -9.19 9.12
C ASP A 272 -32.61 -8.11 8.90
N ILE A 273 -33.29 -8.17 7.75
CA ILE A 273 -34.19 -7.08 7.29
C ILE A 273 -35.49 -7.05 8.12
N SER A 274 -36.12 -8.20 8.33
CA SER A 274 -37.47 -8.30 8.93
C SER A 274 -37.49 -8.80 10.38
N ASP A 275 -36.34 -9.25 10.90
CA ASP A 275 -36.19 -9.84 12.25
C ASP A 275 -37.16 -11.02 12.54
N ILE A 276 -37.48 -11.83 11.51
CA ILE A 276 -38.39 -12.98 11.59
C ILE A 276 -37.59 -14.29 11.64
N GLY A 277 -36.72 -14.45 12.64
CA GLY A 277 -36.00 -15.71 12.87
C GLY A 277 -35.16 -16.20 11.66
N GLY A 278 -34.56 -15.27 10.91
CA GLY A 278 -33.77 -15.55 9.70
C GLY A 278 -34.58 -15.54 8.39
N TRP A 279 -35.89 -15.30 8.45
CA TRP A 279 -36.73 -15.09 7.28
C TRP A 279 -36.89 -13.59 6.96
N GLY A 280 -36.93 -13.27 5.68
CA GLY A 280 -37.28 -11.96 5.12
C GLY A 280 -38.71 -11.92 4.60
N LEU A 281 -39.22 -10.72 4.36
CA LEU A 281 -40.45 -10.50 3.58
C LEU A 281 -40.04 -10.04 2.19
N ASP A 282 -40.62 -10.60 1.14
CA ASP A 282 -40.31 -10.31 -0.27
C ASP A 282 -40.31 -8.81 -0.63
N ILE A 283 -41.22 -8.03 -0.03
CA ILE A 283 -41.34 -6.57 -0.25
C ILE A 283 -40.48 -5.71 0.68
N HIS A 284 -39.89 -6.28 1.74
CA HIS A 284 -39.14 -5.51 2.73
C HIS A 284 -37.68 -5.43 2.32
N HIS A 285 -37.13 -4.23 2.17
CA HIS A 285 -35.79 -4.02 1.63
C HIS A 285 -34.96 -3.21 2.63
N HIS A 286 -33.65 -3.42 2.62
CA HIS A 286 -32.70 -2.68 3.43
C HIS A 286 -31.59 -2.09 2.57
N TYR A 287 -31.31 -0.80 2.76
CA TYR A 287 -30.20 -0.12 2.10
C TYR A 287 -29.13 0.27 3.12
N ASN A 288 -27.97 -0.36 3.03
CA ASN A 288 -26.79 0.04 3.78
C ASN A 288 -26.03 1.10 2.99
N PHE A 289 -26.18 2.37 3.39
CA PHE A 289 -25.55 3.51 2.72
C PHE A 289 -24.03 3.59 2.94
N HIS A 290 -23.51 3.05 4.05
CA HIS A 290 -22.06 3.02 4.31
C HIS A 290 -21.36 2.07 3.35
N GLU A 291 -21.95 0.90 3.12
CA GLU A 291 -21.41 -0.11 2.20
C GLU A 291 -21.91 0.02 0.76
N GLY A 292 -22.97 0.82 0.53
CA GLY A 292 -23.60 0.95 -0.77
C GLY A 292 -24.22 -0.37 -1.23
N ILE A 293 -24.84 -1.11 -0.31
CA ILE A 293 -25.44 -2.42 -0.58
C ILE A 293 -26.94 -2.31 -0.38
N LEU A 294 -27.70 -2.64 -1.41
CA LEU A 294 -29.15 -2.76 -1.36
C LEU A 294 -29.52 -4.25 -1.28
N GLN A 295 -30.06 -4.66 -0.13
CA GLN A 295 -30.62 -5.98 0.10
C GLN A 295 -32.12 -5.90 -0.11
N LYS A 296 -32.62 -6.59 -1.13
CA LYS A 296 -34.05 -6.68 -1.40
C LYS A 296 -34.63 -7.91 -0.70
N GLY A 297 -35.93 -7.84 -0.47
CA GLY A 297 -36.69 -8.86 0.27
C GLY A 297 -36.83 -10.17 -0.49
N ASP A 298 -36.72 -10.12 -1.81
CA ASP A 298 -36.66 -11.30 -2.68
C ASP A 298 -35.34 -12.10 -2.54
N GLY A 299 -34.40 -11.59 -1.75
CA GLY A 299 -33.07 -12.15 -1.53
C GLY A 299 -32.00 -11.62 -2.49
N THR A 300 -32.32 -10.70 -3.40
CA THR A 300 -31.30 -10.05 -4.23
C THR A 300 -30.44 -9.10 -3.41
N THR A 301 -29.13 -9.19 -3.58
CA THR A 301 -28.17 -8.20 -3.09
C THR A 301 -27.55 -7.45 -4.26
N LEU A 302 -27.61 -6.12 -4.21
CA LEU A 302 -27.03 -5.23 -5.21
C LEU A 302 -25.92 -4.41 -4.58
N HIS A 303 -24.69 -4.61 -5.05
CA HIS A 303 -23.50 -3.89 -4.60
C HIS A 303 -23.30 -2.64 -5.44
N LEU A 304 -23.93 -1.53 -5.06
CA LEU A 304 -23.90 -0.26 -5.83
C LEU A 304 -22.49 0.31 -6.00
N LYS A 305 -21.55 0.00 -5.11
CA LYS A 305 -20.13 0.38 -5.23
C LYS A 305 -19.39 -0.32 -6.39
N GLU A 306 -19.93 -1.42 -6.92
CA GLU A 306 -19.35 -2.20 -8.03
C GLU A 306 -19.95 -1.82 -9.39
N TYR A 307 -21.03 -1.04 -9.40
CA TYR A 307 -21.58 -0.47 -10.63
C TYR A 307 -20.56 0.49 -11.27
N PRO A 308 -20.71 0.77 -12.59
CA PRO A 308 -19.81 1.64 -13.33
C PRO A 308 -19.53 2.95 -12.60
N ARG A 309 -18.24 3.30 -12.49
CA ARG A 309 -17.80 4.51 -11.79
C ARG A 309 -18.30 5.76 -12.51
N VAL A 310 -18.72 6.76 -11.74
CA VAL A 310 -19.16 8.06 -12.26
C VAL A 310 -18.00 9.04 -12.18
N VAL A 311 -17.66 9.67 -13.30
CA VAL A 311 -16.69 10.76 -13.35
C VAL A 311 -17.42 12.06 -13.01
N LYS A 312 -16.87 12.83 -12.04
CA LYS A 312 -17.39 14.14 -11.65
C LYS A 312 -16.27 15.17 -11.67
N GLN A 313 -16.60 16.38 -12.09
CA GLN A 313 -15.71 17.52 -12.01
C GLN A 313 -15.56 17.98 -10.55
N VAL A 314 -14.32 17.99 -10.05
CA VAL A 314 -13.98 18.47 -8.70
C VAL A 314 -13.46 19.90 -8.74
N MET A 315 -12.75 20.29 -9.80
CA MET A 315 -12.14 21.60 -9.98
C MET A 315 -12.08 21.98 -11.47
N GLY A 316 -12.08 23.29 -11.75
CA GLY A 316 -12.05 23.84 -13.10
C GLY A 316 -13.44 24.09 -13.69
N ASP A 317 -13.51 25.00 -14.66
CA ASP A 317 -14.72 25.34 -15.43
C ASP A 317 -14.52 25.13 -16.95
N GLY A 318 -13.36 24.60 -17.36
CA GLY A 318 -12.95 24.43 -18.76
C GLY A 318 -12.28 25.66 -19.39
N GLN A 319 -12.21 26.79 -18.69
CA GLN A 319 -11.50 27.99 -19.14
C GLN A 319 -10.12 28.09 -18.49
N GLN A 320 -9.15 28.57 -19.26
CA GLN A 320 -7.81 28.81 -18.75
C GLN A 320 -7.76 30.06 -17.87
N ARG A 321 -7.11 29.95 -16.71
CA ARG A 321 -6.76 31.11 -15.89
C ARG A 321 -5.59 31.90 -16.48
N PRO A 322 -5.43 33.20 -16.17
CA PRO A 322 -4.20 33.92 -16.48
C PRO A 322 -3.00 33.36 -15.69
N LEU A 323 -1.80 33.54 -16.24
CA LEU A 323 -0.53 33.10 -15.63
C LEU A 323 -0.31 33.76 -14.27
N SER A 324 -0.41 35.09 -14.22
CA SER A 324 -0.38 35.89 -12.99
C SER A 324 -1.79 35.99 -12.44
N CYS A 325 -2.00 35.48 -11.23
CA CYS A 325 -3.27 35.54 -10.54
C CYS A 325 -3.14 36.44 -9.30
N LYS A 326 -3.67 37.67 -9.38
CA LYS A 326 -3.49 38.70 -8.33
C LYS A 326 -3.97 38.27 -6.95
N ASP A 327 -5.06 37.51 -6.88
CA ASP A 327 -5.61 36.99 -5.62
C ASP A 327 -5.18 35.53 -5.35
N HIS A 328 -4.13 35.07 -6.02
CA HIS A 328 -3.65 33.69 -6.01
C HIS A 328 -4.73 32.65 -6.37
N CYS A 329 -5.79 33.08 -7.06
CA CYS A 329 -6.87 32.23 -7.56
C CYS A 329 -7.56 31.39 -6.46
N ASN A 330 -7.62 31.94 -5.24
CA ASN A 330 -8.26 31.31 -4.09
C ASN A 330 -9.79 31.38 -4.21
N GLY A 331 -10.50 30.39 -3.69
CA GLY A 331 -11.96 30.39 -3.73
C GLY A 331 -12.58 29.00 -3.65
N LEU A 332 -13.73 28.79 -4.30
CA LEU A 332 -14.40 27.49 -4.35
C LEU A 332 -13.92 26.67 -5.55
N SER A 333 -13.70 25.37 -5.35
CA SER A 333 -13.10 24.48 -6.35
C SER A 333 -13.87 24.44 -7.67
N LYS A 334 -15.22 24.46 -7.62
CA LYS A 334 -16.10 24.42 -8.80
C LYS A 334 -15.90 25.58 -9.77
N HIS A 335 -15.44 26.73 -9.28
CA HIS A 335 -15.23 27.94 -10.10
C HIS A 335 -13.74 28.29 -10.24
N ALA A 336 -12.86 27.52 -9.61
CA ALA A 336 -11.43 27.75 -9.65
C ALA A 336 -10.87 27.27 -10.98
N ARG A 337 -10.59 28.22 -11.88
CA ARG A 337 -9.97 27.97 -13.18
C ARG A 337 -8.60 27.32 -13.05
N LEU A 338 -8.24 26.49 -14.01
CA LEU A 338 -6.94 25.79 -14.12
C LEU A 338 -6.18 26.37 -15.31
N LEU A 339 -4.85 26.23 -15.31
CA LEU A 339 -4.01 26.56 -16.45
C LEU A 339 -3.63 25.27 -17.19
N THR A 340 -2.77 24.46 -16.56
CA THR A 340 -2.38 23.13 -17.02
C THR A 340 -2.02 22.25 -15.81
N PRO A 341 -2.96 21.42 -15.30
CA PRO A 341 -2.66 20.50 -14.20
C PRO A 341 -1.73 19.39 -14.66
N ILE A 342 -0.56 19.26 -14.03
CA ILE A 342 0.48 18.29 -14.40
C ILE A 342 0.79 17.26 -13.30
N ALA A 343 0.45 17.57 -12.05
CA ALA A 343 0.75 16.72 -10.90
C ALA A 343 -0.40 16.75 -9.89
N LEU A 344 -0.64 15.61 -9.23
CA LEU A 344 -1.67 15.43 -8.23
C LEU A 344 -1.14 14.57 -7.08
N THR A 345 -1.46 14.95 -5.84
CA THR A 345 -1.18 14.14 -4.66
C THR A 345 -2.20 14.41 -3.56
N SER A 346 -2.48 13.43 -2.71
CA SER A 346 -3.42 13.56 -1.61
C SER A 346 -2.69 13.66 -0.26
N GLY A 347 -3.22 14.48 0.64
CA GLY A 347 -2.72 14.62 2.00
C GLY A 347 -3.39 13.65 2.98
N PRO A 348 -2.76 13.40 4.15
CA PRO A 348 -3.33 12.59 5.23
C PRO A 348 -4.53 13.24 5.93
N ASP A 349 -4.83 14.51 5.60
CA ASP A 349 -6.01 15.26 6.05
C ASP A 349 -7.20 15.14 5.07
N GLY A 350 -7.01 14.43 3.94
CA GLY A 350 -7.99 14.30 2.87
C GLY A 350 -7.98 15.44 1.86
N SER A 351 -7.07 16.41 1.99
CA SER A 351 -6.90 17.47 0.97
C SER A 351 -6.26 16.91 -0.30
N LEU A 352 -6.56 17.53 -1.44
CA LEU A 352 -5.91 17.25 -2.72
C LEU A 352 -4.99 18.40 -3.10
N TYR A 353 -3.74 18.12 -3.45
CA TYR A 353 -2.79 19.09 -3.96
C TYR A 353 -2.68 18.94 -5.47
N VAL A 354 -2.78 20.07 -6.17
CA VAL A 354 -2.78 20.18 -7.62
C VAL A 354 -1.60 21.05 -8.04
N GLY A 355 -0.68 20.46 -8.80
CA GLY A 355 0.36 21.19 -9.51
C GLY A 355 -0.24 21.74 -10.80
N ASP A 356 -0.72 22.97 -10.75
CA ASP A 356 -1.34 23.67 -11.87
C ASP A 356 -0.35 24.64 -12.51
N PHE A 357 0.56 24.09 -13.32
CA PHE A 357 1.65 24.82 -13.95
C PHE A 357 2.48 25.58 -12.91
N ASN A 358 2.50 26.92 -12.93
CA ASN A 358 3.24 27.75 -11.99
C ASN A 358 2.68 27.77 -10.57
N LEU A 359 1.43 27.35 -10.33
CA LEU A 359 0.83 27.38 -9.00
C LEU A 359 0.61 25.98 -8.47
N VAL A 360 1.06 25.72 -7.25
CA VAL A 360 0.68 24.54 -6.49
C VAL A 360 -0.46 24.93 -5.56
N ARG A 361 -1.60 24.24 -5.70
CA ARG A 361 -2.86 24.60 -5.04
C ARG A 361 -3.37 23.45 -4.19
N ARG A 362 -3.86 23.75 -3.00
CA ARG A 362 -4.52 22.80 -2.09
C ARG A 362 -6.02 22.97 -2.19
N ILE A 363 -6.72 21.86 -2.44
CA ILE A 363 -8.17 21.72 -2.33
C ILE A 363 -8.46 21.03 -1.01
N THR A 364 -9.17 21.72 -0.14
CA THR A 364 -9.59 21.21 1.17
C THR A 364 -10.87 20.37 1.04
N THR A 365 -11.18 19.57 2.06
CA THR A 365 -12.34 18.65 2.08
C THR A 365 -13.69 19.36 2.02
N ASN A 366 -13.75 20.65 2.36
CA ASN A 366 -14.94 21.49 2.23
C ASN A 366 -15.11 22.11 0.81
N GLY A 367 -14.15 21.89 -0.10
CA GLY A 367 -14.15 22.43 -1.45
C GLY A 367 -13.51 23.82 -1.61
N SER A 368 -12.86 24.37 -0.58
CA SER A 368 -12.07 25.61 -0.70
C SER A 368 -10.68 25.33 -1.28
N VAL A 369 -10.21 26.26 -2.12
CA VAL A 369 -8.93 26.21 -2.82
C VAL A 369 -8.04 27.34 -2.35
N PHE A 370 -6.79 27.00 -2.04
CA PHE A 370 -5.76 27.96 -1.66
C PHE A 370 -4.45 27.64 -2.39
N THR A 371 -3.73 28.67 -2.81
CA THR A 371 -2.37 28.51 -3.35
C THR A 371 -1.37 28.33 -2.22
N VAL A 372 -0.57 27.27 -2.30
CA VAL A 372 0.46 26.94 -1.29
C VAL A 372 1.87 27.28 -1.76
N LEU A 373 2.13 27.25 -3.07
CA LEU A 373 3.42 27.61 -3.62
C LEU A 373 3.26 28.21 -5.02
N GLU A 374 4.06 29.22 -5.32
CA GLU A 374 4.24 29.78 -6.66
C GLU A 374 5.66 29.48 -7.16
N LEU A 375 5.76 28.88 -8.33
CA LEU A 375 7.00 28.56 -9.03
C LEU A 375 7.28 29.59 -10.12
N GLU A 376 8.56 29.85 -10.36
CA GLU A 376 9.01 30.68 -11.47
C GLU A 376 8.68 30.04 -12.82
N THR A 377 8.45 30.86 -13.84
CA THR A 377 8.10 30.39 -15.19
C THR A 377 9.19 29.53 -15.84
N THR A 378 10.45 29.70 -15.43
CA THR A 378 11.58 28.89 -15.88
C THR A 378 11.58 27.50 -15.26
N GLN A 379 11.16 27.35 -14.01
CA GLN A 379 11.10 26.08 -13.29
C GLN A 379 10.05 25.12 -13.88
N VAL A 380 8.99 25.67 -14.47
CA VAL A 380 7.88 24.89 -15.06
C VAL A 380 8.08 24.53 -16.53
N ALA A 381 9.27 24.80 -17.08
CA ALA A 381 9.65 24.31 -18.40
C ALA A 381 9.69 22.78 -18.46
N TYR A 382 10.00 22.13 -17.34
CA TYR A 382 9.95 20.69 -17.16
C TYR A 382 8.83 20.28 -16.20
N GLN A 383 8.32 19.06 -16.38
CA GLN A 383 7.30 18.52 -15.49
C GLN A 383 7.89 18.24 -14.10
N TYR A 384 7.38 18.94 -13.09
CA TYR A 384 7.63 18.61 -11.68
C TYR A 384 6.63 17.58 -11.16
N TYR A 385 7.02 16.91 -10.07
CA TYR A 385 6.19 15.93 -9.39
C TYR A 385 5.92 16.37 -7.95
N LEU A 386 4.76 15.99 -7.44
CA LEU A 386 4.31 16.32 -6.09
C LEU A 386 4.13 15.04 -5.28
N THR A 387 4.52 15.08 -4.02
CA THR A 387 4.21 14.00 -3.08
C THR A 387 4.03 14.54 -1.68
N VAL A 388 3.03 14.05 -0.94
CA VAL A 388 2.88 14.35 0.48
C VAL A 388 3.48 13.20 1.27
N SER A 389 4.37 13.52 2.19
CA SER A 389 4.94 12.52 3.08
C SER A 389 3.88 12.05 4.08
N PRO A 390 3.63 10.73 4.18
CA PRO A 390 2.69 10.21 5.16
C PRO A 390 3.21 10.36 6.60
N ALA A 391 4.53 10.54 6.79
CA ALA A 391 5.16 10.54 8.11
C ALA A 391 5.16 11.90 8.82
N ASP A 392 5.16 12.99 8.07
CA ASP A 392 5.19 14.35 8.61
C ASP A 392 4.09 15.26 8.03
N GLY A 393 3.33 14.80 7.03
CA GLY A 393 2.27 15.56 6.37
C GLY A 393 2.75 16.72 5.50
N HIS A 394 4.06 16.85 5.24
CA HIS A 394 4.59 17.94 4.43
C HIS A 394 4.52 17.61 2.93
N LEU A 395 4.37 18.65 2.11
CA LEU A 395 4.37 18.55 0.65
C LEU A 395 5.80 18.72 0.10
N TYR A 396 6.21 17.78 -0.74
CA TYR A 396 7.50 17.75 -1.41
C TYR A 396 7.33 17.86 -2.92
N ILE A 397 8.28 18.54 -3.56
CA ILE A 397 8.24 18.90 -4.97
C ILE A 397 9.61 18.62 -5.59
N SER A 398 9.65 17.92 -6.72
CA SER A 398 10.87 17.84 -7.52
C SER A 398 10.99 19.06 -8.42
N ASP A 399 12.13 19.73 -8.41
CA ASP A 399 12.47 20.78 -9.35
C ASP A 399 13.56 20.24 -10.30
N PRO A 400 13.16 19.73 -11.48
CA PRO A 400 14.11 19.13 -12.41
C PRO A 400 15.12 20.13 -12.97
N GLU A 401 14.72 21.39 -13.10
CA GLU A 401 15.54 22.46 -13.70
C GLU A 401 16.58 22.98 -12.71
N LYS A 402 16.19 23.16 -11.43
CA LYS A 402 17.13 23.57 -10.38
C LYS A 402 17.87 22.40 -9.73
N HIS A 403 17.71 21.17 -10.23
CA HIS A 403 18.34 19.95 -9.70
C HIS A 403 18.15 19.77 -8.19
N LYS A 404 16.93 20.05 -7.69
CA LYS A 404 16.62 20.09 -6.26
C LYS A 404 15.30 19.39 -5.96
N ILE A 405 15.15 18.97 -4.72
CA ILE A 405 13.85 18.64 -4.14
C ILE A 405 13.54 19.67 -3.07
N LEU A 406 12.35 20.23 -3.17
CA LEU A 406 11.84 21.28 -2.29
C LEU A 406 10.81 20.69 -1.34
N ARG A 407 10.74 21.23 -0.13
CA ARG A 407 9.70 20.98 0.86
C ARG A 407 8.95 22.28 1.10
N VAL A 408 7.64 22.25 0.98
CA VAL A 408 6.79 23.41 1.29
C VAL A 408 6.76 23.63 2.80
N VAL A 409 7.00 24.87 3.22
CA VAL A 409 7.16 25.21 4.65
C VAL A 409 5.81 25.26 5.36
N GLN A 410 4.83 25.94 4.77
CA GLN A 410 3.48 26.09 5.34
C GLN A 410 2.40 25.67 4.34
N LEU A 411 1.40 24.91 4.80
CA LEU A 411 0.28 24.45 3.97
C LEU A 411 -1.02 25.22 4.23
N GLU A 412 -1.03 26.10 5.23
CA GLU A 412 -2.17 26.89 5.69
C GLU A 412 -1.72 28.32 5.97
N ASN A 413 -2.59 29.29 5.69
CA ASN A 413 -2.34 30.71 5.94
C ASN A 413 -1.01 31.21 5.37
N VAL A 414 -0.70 30.80 4.13
CA VAL A 414 0.55 31.14 3.46
C VAL A 414 0.61 32.66 3.20
N PRO A 415 1.56 33.39 3.81
CA PRO A 415 1.65 34.84 3.64
C PRO A 415 2.19 35.24 2.26
N ASP A 416 3.18 34.50 1.76
CA ASP A 416 3.80 34.70 0.45
C ASP A 416 4.08 33.34 -0.21
N PRO A 417 3.29 32.94 -1.23
CA PRO A 417 3.49 31.67 -1.92
C PRO A 417 4.80 31.57 -2.70
N SER A 418 5.45 32.68 -3.05
CA SER A 418 6.67 32.66 -3.87
C SER A 418 7.92 32.22 -3.09
N SER A 419 7.94 32.43 -1.77
CA SER A 419 9.08 32.10 -0.88
C SER A 419 8.80 30.93 0.07
N ASN A 420 7.68 30.21 -0.11
CA ASN A 420 7.21 29.18 0.82
C ASN A 420 7.85 27.78 0.62
N SER A 421 9.14 27.70 0.33
CA SER A 421 9.83 26.41 0.13
C SER A 421 11.27 26.36 0.64
N ASP A 422 11.67 25.19 1.13
CA ASP A 422 13.02 24.87 1.60
C ASP A 422 13.65 23.76 0.75
N VAL A 423 14.96 23.82 0.52
CA VAL A 423 15.69 22.73 -0.15
C VAL A 423 15.97 21.58 0.83
N VAL A 424 15.58 20.37 0.45
CA VAL A 424 15.81 19.15 1.24
C VAL A 424 16.81 18.19 0.61
N VAL A 425 16.88 18.12 -0.71
CA VAL A 425 17.83 17.28 -1.46
C VAL A 425 18.36 18.07 -2.65
N GLY A 426 19.64 17.91 -2.95
CA GLY A 426 20.27 18.55 -4.11
C GLY A 426 20.98 19.86 -3.78
N SER A 427 22.23 19.98 -4.19
CA SER A 427 23.03 21.21 -4.12
C SER A 427 22.60 22.25 -5.16
N GLY A 428 21.89 21.82 -6.20
CA GLY A 428 21.55 22.62 -7.38
C GLY A 428 22.53 22.49 -8.54
N GLN A 429 23.60 21.74 -8.36
CA GLN A 429 24.49 21.37 -9.46
C GLN A 429 24.00 20.08 -10.10
N ARG A 430 24.05 20.04 -11.44
CA ARG A 430 23.74 18.86 -12.23
C ARG A 430 24.79 17.78 -11.99
N CYS A 431 24.36 16.55 -11.72
CA CYS A 431 25.30 15.43 -11.76
C CYS A 431 25.62 15.01 -13.21
N ILE A 432 26.90 14.81 -13.49
CA ILE A 432 27.40 14.40 -14.80
C ILE A 432 27.67 12.89 -14.77
N PRO A 433 27.34 12.13 -15.83
CA PRO A 433 27.74 10.72 -15.92
C PRO A 433 29.26 10.56 -15.78
N GLY A 434 29.69 9.59 -14.98
CA GLY A 434 31.10 9.33 -14.67
C GLY A 434 31.68 10.20 -13.55
N ASP A 435 30.85 10.91 -12.79
CA ASP A 435 31.27 11.72 -11.64
C ASP A 435 32.08 10.90 -10.62
N GLU A 436 33.30 11.36 -10.30
CA GLU A 436 34.25 10.64 -9.43
C GLU A 436 33.73 10.46 -7.99
N GLU A 437 32.83 11.34 -7.53
CA GLU A 437 32.22 11.29 -6.20
C GLU A 437 30.84 10.61 -6.22
N ASN A 438 30.48 9.90 -7.31
CA ASN A 438 29.17 9.24 -7.47
C ASN A 438 27.99 10.17 -7.13
N CYS A 439 28.04 11.42 -7.58
CA CYS A 439 27.01 12.43 -7.31
C CYS A 439 26.76 12.72 -5.83
N GLY A 440 27.71 12.43 -4.94
CA GLY A 440 27.59 12.58 -3.49
C GLY A 440 26.85 11.45 -2.79
N ASP A 441 26.75 10.26 -3.39
CA ASP A 441 26.25 9.06 -2.71
C ASP A 441 27.07 8.73 -1.45
N GLY A 442 26.39 8.27 -0.39
CA GLY A 442 26.96 8.06 0.95
C GLY A 442 27.10 9.35 1.79
N GLY A 443 26.88 10.52 1.18
CA GLY A 443 26.95 11.82 1.85
C GLY A 443 25.58 12.43 2.20
N PRO A 444 25.58 13.63 2.82
CA PRO A 444 24.35 14.36 3.13
C PRO A 444 23.55 14.72 1.86
N ALA A 445 22.27 14.39 1.84
CA ALA A 445 21.38 14.58 0.68
C ALA A 445 21.30 16.03 0.17
N LYS A 446 21.48 17.02 1.05
CA LYS A 446 21.52 18.45 0.69
C LYS A 446 22.74 18.85 -0.15
N GLN A 447 23.84 18.11 -0.03
CA GLN A 447 25.08 18.38 -0.74
C GLN A 447 25.21 17.57 -2.03
N ALA A 448 24.42 16.50 -2.16
CA ALA A 448 24.39 15.65 -3.33
C ALA A 448 24.03 16.42 -4.60
N ARG A 449 24.55 15.95 -5.75
CA ARG A 449 24.21 16.48 -7.07
C ARG A 449 23.11 15.60 -7.66
N LEU A 450 22.05 16.21 -8.20
CA LEU A 450 20.98 15.49 -8.90
C LEU A 450 21.11 15.72 -10.40
N SER A 451 20.86 14.70 -11.22
CA SER A 451 20.92 14.84 -12.68
C SER A 451 19.63 15.45 -13.23
N HIS A 452 18.48 14.83 -12.95
CA HIS A 452 17.17 15.32 -13.38
C HIS A 452 16.10 14.65 -12.51
N PRO A 453 15.79 15.20 -11.31
CA PRO A 453 14.84 14.60 -10.39
C PRO A 453 13.41 14.67 -10.96
N LYS A 454 12.72 13.53 -10.99
CA LYS A 454 11.37 13.34 -11.53
C LYS A 454 10.42 12.93 -10.41
N GLY A 455 9.81 11.74 -10.48
CA GLY A 455 8.89 11.24 -9.47
C GLY A 455 9.56 11.06 -8.10
N ILE A 456 8.77 11.31 -7.05
CA ILE A 456 9.18 11.16 -5.66
C ILE A 456 8.14 10.31 -4.94
N ALA A 457 8.59 9.34 -4.14
CA ALA A 457 7.73 8.61 -3.22
C ALA A 457 8.36 8.57 -1.83
N ILE A 458 7.57 8.76 -0.77
CA ILE A 458 8.09 8.83 0.60
C ILE A 458 7.41 7.74 1.44
N ALA A 459 8.22 6.89 2.07
CA ALA A 459 7.75 5.82 2.93
C ALA A 459 7.39 6.31 4.34
N ALA A 460 6.67 5.47 5.08
CA ALA A 460 6.26 5.76 6.46
C ALA A 460 7.44 5.94 7.43
N ASP A 461 8.60 5.35 7.12
CA ASP A 461 9.83 5.52 7.91
C ASP A 461 10.63 6.80 7.56
N LYS A 462 10.10 7.63 6.65
CA LYS A 462 10.71 8.85 6.06
C LYS A 462 11.79 8.59 5.01
N THR A 463 11.96 7.35 4.56
CA THR A 463 12.79 7.09 3.38
C THR A 463 12.16 7.72 2.15
N MET A 464 12.91 8.54 1.44
CA MET A 464 12.47 9.20 0.20
C MET A 464 13.12 8.52 -1.01
N TYR A 465 12.32 8.03 -1.96
CA TYR A 465 12.77 7.50 -3.23
C TYR A 465 12.60 8.55 -4.33
N ILE A 466 13.60 8.66 -5.20
CA ILE A 466 13.73 9.72 -6.20
C ILE A 466 14.11 9.06 -7.52
N ALA A 467 13.33 9.31 -8.58
CA ALA A 467 13.77 9.00 -9.94
C ALA A 467 14.69 10.12 -10.40
N ASP A 468 15.99 9.84 -10.57
CA ASP A 468 17.01 10.83 -10.89
C ASP A 468 17.71 10.47 -12.22
N GLY A 469 17.31 11.15 -13.30
CA GLY A 469 17.81 10.84 -14.65
C GLY A 469 17.40 9.43 -15.11
N THR A 470 18.37 8.51 -15.11
CA THR A 470 18.23 7.08 -15.44
C THR A 470 18.36 6.16 -14.21
N ASN A 471 18.43 6.73 -13.01
CA ASN A 471 18.62 5.98 -11.77
C ASN A 471 17.43 6.16 -10.83
N ILE A 472 17.30 5.26 -9.86
CA ILE A 472 16.45 5.46 -8.69
C ILE A 472 17.35 5.57 -7.48
N ARG A 473 17.31 6.74 -6.85
CA ARG A 473 18.06 7.08 -5.64
C ARG A 473 17.13 7.10 -4.44
N ALA A 474 17.70 6.97 -3.25
CA ALA A 474 16.97 7.03 -2.01
C ALA A 474 17.70 7.84 -0.96
N VAL A 475 16.96 8.57 -0.15
CA VAL A 475 17.45 9.29 1.01
C VAL A 475 16.93 8.61 2.25
N ASP A 476 17.85 8.15 3.10
CA ASP A 476 17.53 7.47 4.35
C ASP A 476 16.97 8.47 5.39
N PRO A 477 16.37 7.97 6.50
CA PRO A 477 15.83 8.85 7.55
C PRO A 477 16.90 9.68 8.28
N ARG A 478 18.19 9.35 8.13
CA ARG A 478 19.33 10.11 8.66
C ARG A 478 19.72 11.27 7.72
N GLY A 479 19.16 11.32 6.52
CA GLY A 479 19.43 12.33 5.51
C GLY A 479 20.62 12.01 4.60
N ILE A 480 21.00 10.74 4.49
CA ILE A 480 22.08 10.27 3.61
C ILE A 480 21.48 9.74 2.31
N ILE A 481 22.06 10.13 1.16
CA ILE A 481 21.61 9.70 -0.16
C ILE A 481 22.36 8.47 -0.66
N HIS A 482 21.66 7.58 -1.36
CA HIS A 482 22.17 6.33 -1.92
C HIS A 482 21.56 6.08 -3.30
N THR A 483 22.25 5.35 -4.18
CA THR A 483 21.67 4.81 -5.41
C THR A 483 21.16 3.38 -5.19
N LEU A 484 19.88 3.13 -5.51
CA LEU A 484 19.24 1.82 -5.38
C LEU A 484 19.21 1.04 -6.69
N ILE A 485 18.90 1.73 -7.79
CA ILE A 485 18.76 1.14 -9.12
C ILE A 485 19.54 1.98 -10.12
N GLY A 486 20.32 1.31 -10.96
CA GLY A 486 21.26 1.96 -11.88
C GLY A 486 22.53 2.40 -11.16
N HIS A 487 23.28 3.30 -11.79
CA HIS A 487 24.56 3.79 -11.28
C HIS A 487 24.95 5.10 -11.97
N HIS A 488 26.06 5.71 -11.57
CA HIS A 488 26.55 6.95 -12.18
C HIS A 488 27.70 6.75 -13.19
N GLY A 489 28.27 5.55 -13.33
CA GLY A 489 29.46 5.30 -14.19
C GLY A 489 29.18 4.93 -15.65
N HIS A 490 30.22 4.48 -16.35
CA HIS A 490 30.13 3.82 -17.66
C HIS A 490 30.44 2.33 -17.49
N HIS A 491 29.45 1.50 -17.17
CA HIS A 491 29.67 0.04 -17.13
C HIS A 491 29.28 -0.62 -18.46
N ASN A 492 29.89 -1.76 -18.77
CA ASN A 492 29.72 -2.49 -20.03
C ASN A 492 28.81 -3.74 -19.92
N HIS A 493 28.25 -4.02 -18.74
CA HIS A 493 27.44 -5.22 -18.50
C HIS A 493 26.04 -4.86 -18.02
N TRP A 494 25.18 -4.48 -18.97
CA TRP A 494 23.77 -4.17 -18.72
C TRP A 494 22.86 -5.27 -19.19
N SER A 495 21.77 -5.47 -18.46
CA SER A 495 20.66 -6.29 -18.93
C SER A 495 19.43 -5.40 -19.09
N PRO A 496 18.72 -5.49 -20.22
CA PRO A 496 17.42 -4.84 -20.37
C PRO A 496 16.42 -5.43 -19.38
N ALA A 497 15.27 -4.76 -19.20
CA ALA A 497 14.19 -5.24 -18.34
C ALA A 497 13.81 -6.70 -18.66
N PRO A 498 13.63 -7.59 -17.67
CA PRO A 498 13.37 -8.99 -17.93
C PRO A 498 11.99 -9.20 -18.57
N CYS A 499 11.90 -10.10 -19.56
CA CYS A 499 10.60 -10.51 -20.14
C CYS A 499 9.75 -11.26 -19.12
N ASN A 500 10.36 -12.23 -18.45
CA ASN A 500 9.77 -13.05 -17.39
C ASN A 500 10.74 -13.12 -16.20
N GLY A 501 10.21 -13.27 -14.99
CA GLY A 501 11.00 -13.36 -13.77
C GLY A 501 11.45 -12.00 -13.24
N ALA A 502 12.64 -11.96 -12.63
CA ALA A 502 13.17 -10.76 -11.99
C ALA A 502 14.68 -10.61 -12.22
N LEU A 503 15.13 -9.36 -12.36
CA LEU A 503 16.53 -8.99 -12.62
C LEU A 503 17.11 -8.25 -11.41
N LEU A 504 18.37 -8.50 -11.05
CA LEU A 504 19.01 -7.77 -9.96
C LEU A 504 19.05 -6.25 -10.24
N ALA A 505 18.66 -5.44 -9.26
CA ALA A 505 18.55 -3.99 -9.41
C ALA A 505 19.86 -3.30 -9.86
N THR A 506 21.01 -3.83 -9.44
CA THR A 506 22.34 -3.30 -9.81
C THR A 506 22.74 -3.59 -11.26
N ARG A 507 22.10 -4.55 -11.92
CA ARG A 507 22.36 -4.92 -13.33
C ARG A 507 21.36 -4.30 -14.30
N ALA A 508 20.30 -3.70 -13.78
CA ALA A 508 19.23 -3.15 -14.58
C ALA A 508 19.62 -1.77 -15.14
N GLN A 509 19.41 -1.60 -16.44
CA GLN A 509 19.56 -0.31 -17.10
C GLN A 509 18.17 0.28 -17.38
N LEU A 510 17.79 1.32 -16.62
CA LEU A 510 16.56 2.05 -16.85
C LEU A 510 16.74 3.04 -18.01
N GLN A 511 15.68 3.26 -18.79
CA GLN A 511 15.74 4.15 -19.95
C GLN A 511 15.26 5.56 -19.59
N TRP A 512 14.06 5.65 -19.03
CA TRP A 512 13.40 6.88 -18.65
C TRP A 512 12.46 6.66 -17.46
N PRO A 513 13.01 6.42 -16.24
CA PRO A 513 12.19 6.31 -15.05
C PRO A 513 11.48 7.65 -14.80
N THR A 514 10.19 7.64 -14.51
CA THR A 514 9.38 8.86 -14.30
C THR A 514 8.63 8.83 -12.97
N GLY A 515 7.38 8.36 -12.95
CA GLY A 515 6.55 8.31 -11.75
C GLY A 515 6.98 7.21 -10.79
N LEU A 516 7.00 7.52 -9.49
CA LEU A 516 7.24 6.57 -8.40
C LEU A 516 5.99 6.47 -7.52
N SER A 517 5.66 5.27 -7.06
CA SER A 517 4.59 5.05 -6.09
C SER A 517 4.92 3.87 -5.18
N LEU A 518 4.57 3.97 -3.91
CA LEU A 518 4.72 2.88 -2.94
C LEU A 518 3.39 2.16 -2.79
N ASN A 519 3.40 0.84 -2.88
CA ASN A 519 2.21 0.04 -2.59
C ASN A 519 1.90 0.14 -1.08
N PRO A 520 0.71 0.61 -0.67
CA PRO A 520 0.37 0.79 0.74
C PRO A 520 0.21 -0.53 1.51
N LEU A 521 0.09 -1.66 0.81
CA LEU A 521 -0.01 -2.99 1.43
C LEU A 521 1.34 -3.43 1.99
N ASP A 522 2.36 -3.49 1.16
CA ASP A 522 3.66 -4.12 1.48
C ASP A 522 4.84 -3.13 1.44
N GLY A 523 4.62 -1.88 1.06
CA GLY A 523 5.66 -0.86 0.86
C GLY A 523 6.55 -1.09 -0.34
N SER A 524 6.17 -1.98 -1.26
CA SER A 524 6.98 -2.24 -2.46
C SER A 524 7.00 -1.01 -3.38
N LEU A 525 8.17 -0.70 -3.93
CA LEU A 525 8.39 0.47 -4.77
C LEU A 525 8.04 0.10 -6.20
N HIS A 526 7.08 0.80 -6.77
CA HIS A 526 6.72 0.69 -8.18
C HIS A 526 7.10 1.96 -8.91
N PHE A 527 7.56 1.80 -10.14
CA PHE A 527 8.04 2.91 -10.94
C PHE A 527 7.74 2.69 -12.42
N ILE A 528 7.54 3.79 -13.13
CA ILE A 528 7.29 3.80 -14.57
C ILE A 528 8.63 3.99 -15.29
N ASP A 529 8.95 3.10 -16.21
CA ASP A 529 10.09 3.24 -17.12
C ASP A 529 9.58 3.13 -18.57
N ASP A 530 9.44 4.28 -19.24
CA ASP A 530 8.81 4.43 -20.57
C ASP A 530 7.39 3.82 -20.65
N ARG A 531 7.28 2.57 -21.15
CA ARG A 531 6.00 1.84 -21.32
C ARG A 531 5.81 0.71 -20.31
N LEU A 532 6.72 0.59 -19.35
CA LEU A 532 6.74 -0.48 -18.38
C LEU A 532 6.40 0.05 -17.00
N VAL A 533 5.64 -0.72 -16.25
CA VAL A 533 5.51 -0.56 -14.81
C VAL A 533 6.33 -1.66 -14.15
N LEU A 534 7.36 -1.24 -13.41
CA LEU A 534 8.32 -2.11 -12.75
C LEU A 534 8.11 -2.08 -11.23
N LYS A 535 8.34 -3.21 -10.57
CA LYS A 535 8.34 -3.37 -9.10
C LYS A 535 9.75 -3.71 -8.63
N LEU A 536 10.24 -2.99 -7.62
CA LEU A 536 11.38 -3.41 -6.82
C LEU A 536 10.90 -4.37 -5.73
N THR A 537 11.42 -5.59 -5.75
CA THR A 537 11.09 -6.65 -4.79
C THR A 537 11.94 -6.51 -3.52
N ALA A 538 11.50 -7.12 -2.42
CA ALA A 538 12.19 -7.03 -1.13
C ALA A 538 13.63 -7.60 -1.15
N ASP A 539 13.94 -8.49 -2.09
CA ASP A 539 15.27 -9.07 -2.34
C ASP A 539 16.10 -8.28 -3.36
N MET A 540 15.75 -7.01 -3.62
CA MET A 540 16.46 -6.08 -4.51
C MET A 540 16.52 -6.54 -5.98
N LYS A 541 15.46 -7.19 -6.46
CA LYS A 541 15.26 -7.47 -7.89
C LYS A 541 14.15 -6.60 -8.47
N ILE A 542 14.17 -6.46 -9.78
CA ILE A 542 13.19 -5.70 -10.55
C ILE A 542 12.39 -6.69 -11.37
N LYS A 543 11.07 -6.60 -11.27
CA LYS A 543 10.11 -7.41 -12.01
C LYS A 543 9.16 -6.51 -12.79
N VAL A 544 8.78 -6.93 -13.99
CA VAL A 544 7.73 -6.28 -14.77
C VAL A 544 6.37 -6.64 -14.18
N VAL A 545 5.57 -5.63 -13.86
CA VAL A 545 4.20 -5.79 -13.33
C VAL A 545 3.17 -5.53 -14.42
N ALA A 546 3.42 -4.57 -15.31
CA ALA A 546 2.56 -4.28 -16.44
C ALA A 546 3.37 -3.77 -17.65
N GLY A 547 2.88 -4.11 -18.84
CA GLY A 547 3.54 -3.83 -20.12
C GLY A 547 4.51 -4.93 -20.53
N VAL A 548 4.87 -4.96 -21.82
CA VAL A 548 5.79 -5.94 -22.40
C VAL A 548 7.00 -5.20 -22.95
N PRO A 549 8.24 -5.56 -22.55
CA PRO A 549 9.44 -4.92 -23.10
C PRO A 549 9.54 -5.17 -24.62
N LEU A 550 9.96 -4.16 -25.37
CA LEU A 550 9.99 -4.21 -26.84
C LEU A 550 10.83 -5.38 -27.41
N HIS A 551 11.89 -5.77 -26.73
CA HIS A 551 12.78 -6.85 -27.16
C HIS A 551 12.19 -8.26 -26.93
N CYS A 552 11.12 -8.37 -26.14
CA CYS A 552 10.43 -9.63 -25.85
C CYS A 552 9.38 -9.97 -26.92
N ASN A 553 9.12 -9.07 -27.88
CA ASN A 553 7.99 -9.15 -28.80
C ASN A 553 8.23 -10.10 -29.99
N GLY A 554 8.73 -11.32 -29.72
CA GLY A 554 9.06 -12.33 -30.71
C GLY A 554 8.45 -13.71 -30.40
N ASN A 555 7.48 -14.13 -31.22
CA ASN A 555 7.09 -15.52 -31.55
C ASN A 555 6.47 -16.46 -30.51
N ASP A 556 5.88 -16.01 -29.39
CA ASP A 556 5.01 -16.87 -28.58
C ASP A 556 3.54 -16.42 -28.63
N GLU A 557 2.83 -16.81 -29.70
CA GLU A 557 1.38 -16.63 -29.84
C GLU A 557 0.55 -17.53 -28.90
N HIS A 558 1.19 -18.42 -28.11
CA HIS A 558 0.49 -19.49 -27.41
C HIS A 558 0.18 -19.29 -25.92
N ASN A 559 0.64 -18.21 -25.27
CA ASN A 559 0.35 -17.96 -23.85
C ASN A 559 0.04 -16.49 -23.56
N LYS A 560 -0.95 -15.92 -24.27
CA LYS A 560 -1.52 -14.63 -23.87
C LYS A 560 -2.34 -14.79 -22.59
N THR A 561 -1.68 -14.71 -21.43
CA THR A 561 -2.38 -14.36 -20.20
C THR A 561 -2.80 -12.89 -20.26
N THR A 562 -3.83 -12.52 -19.49
CA THR A 562 -4.46 -11.18 -19.48
C THR A 562 -3.53 -10.01 -19.08
N SER A 563 -2.22 -10.23 -18.98
CA SER A 563 -1.16 -9.26 -18.72
C SER A 563 -0.52 -8.69 -20.00
N ASP A 564 -0.82 -9.26 -21.17
CA ASP A 564 -0.14 -8.97 -22.44
C ASP A 564 -0.73 -7.77 -23.20
N ASP A 565 -1.22 -6.77 -22.46
CA ASP A 565 -1.59 -5.50 -23.08
C ASP A 565 -0.33 -4.66 -23.25
N VAL A 566 0.04 -4.41 -24.51
CA VAL A 566 1.07 -3.43 -24.85
C VAL A 566 0.58 -2.07 -24.36
N LEU A 567 1.12 -1.62 -23.24
CA LEU A 567 0.82 -0.31 -22.70
C LEU A 567 1.27 0.77 -23.69
N GLY A 568 0.41 1.78 -23.85
CA GLY A 568 0.81 3.06 -24.45
C GLY A 568 1.82 3.79 -23.55
N THR A 569 2.07 5.06 -23.83
CA THR A 569 2.89 5.91 -22.96
C THR A 569 2.21 6.05 -21.59
N VAL A 570 2.84 5.51 -20.54
CA VAL A 570 2.30 5.58 -19.17
C VAL A 570 2.73 6.92 -18.55
N VAL A 571 1.76 7.76 -18.20
CA VAL A 571 2.04 9.13 -17.70
C VAL A 571 2.10 9.18 -16.17
N ALA A 572 1.27 8.38 -15.48
CA ALA A 572 1.17 8.41 -14.03
C ALA A 572 0.65 7.07 -13.49
N MET A 573 0.93 6.83 -12.21
CA MET A 573 0.49 5.65 -11.46
C MET A 573 0.17 6.06 -10.02
N ALA A 574 -0.87 5.44 -9.45
CA ALA A 574 -1.24 5.60 -8.06
C ALA A 574 -1.87 4.30 -7.54
N PHE A 575 -1.69 4.02 -6.25
CA PHE A 575 -2.32 2.89 -5.57
C PHE A 575 -3.57 3.31 -4.81
N ALA A 576 -4.53 2.39 -4.72
CA ALA A 576 -5.64 2.53 -3.79
C ALA A 576 -5.18 2.11 -2.38
N PRO A 577 -5.91 2.47 -1.31
CA PRO A 577 -5.60 1.99 0.05
C PRO A 577 -5.57 0.45 0.19
N SER A 578 -6.18 -0.27 -0.76
CA SER A 578 -6.23 -1.74 -0.81
C SER A 578 -5.14 -2.37 -1.69
N GLY A 579 -4.11 -1.61 -2.09
CA GLY A 579 -3.16 -1.99 -3.14
C GLY A 579 -3.73 -1.59 -4.48
#